data_AF-A0AAU1TA34-F1
#
_entry.id   AF-A0AAU1TA34-F1
#
_cell.length_a   1.000
_cell.length_b   1.000
_cell.length_c   1.000
_cell.angle_alpha   90.00
_cell.angle_beta   90.00
_cell.angle_gamma   90.00
#
_symmetry.space_group_name_H-M   'P 1'
#
loop_
_entity.id
_entity.type
_entity.pdbx_description
1 polymer ?
#
loop_
_entity_poly.entity_id
_entity_poly.type
_entity_poly.pdbx_seq_one_letter_code
_entity_poly.pdbx_strand_id
1 'polypeptide(L)'
;MTRPEPLSRRTLLTAAVATAGAAALATTAGTAVAGTGAPAPAHAVPRLVDNHAWTSHSDWRSGTAAGTRAVAGSRPGLTLATPEGRTDYTDPHTGKTATWEYGRWTSPAHRLSVPATEVIASWNARTPAGTWIQIELQGTYSDGAATPWYVMGRWAAGDQDIRRTSVDDQSDGKSSIWTDTFSMDDAASGLRLVSYRLRLTLYRAPDSKASPLVWRLGAMGSDVPDRFSVPASQPGLAKELSVPRFSQNVHAGQYPEYDNGGEAWCSPTSSQMIIEYWGRKPSADDLSWVNPDYADPEVCHAARFTYDYQYEGCGNWPFNAAYAATYKDLQGVVTRLGSLSDLETLIAAGIPAITSQSFLKEELTGAGYGTSGHLMTVIGFTADGDVIANDPASPSDTAVRRVYKRAEWEKIWLRTKRYNATGKVVSGTGGVCYLYFPAHPTSKQRRALEAVGVR
;
A
#
# COMPACT_ATOMS: atom_id res chain seq x y z
N MET A 1 -41.05 19.38 -0.71
CA MET A 1 -40.48 18.56 -1.79
C MET A 1 -38.97 18.60 -1.66
N THR A 2 -38.42 17.64 -0.93
CA THR A 2 -36.99 17.50 -0.65
C THR A 2 -36.48 16.33 -1.48
N ARG A 3 -35.49 16.60 -2.35
CA ARG A 3 -34.77 15.58 -3.11
C ARG A 3 -33.94 14.71 -2.13
N PRO A 4 -33.91 13.38 -2.29
CA PRO A 4 -32.93 12.56 -1.58
C PRO A 4 -31.55 12.69 -2.24
N GLU A 5 -30.52 12.83 -1.41
CA GLU A 5 -29.11 12.76 -1.80
C GLU A 5 -28.72 11.33 -2.23
N PRO A 6 -27.77 11.18 -3.18
CA PRO A 6 -27.29 9.87 -3.59
C PRO A 6 -26.31 9.31 -2.55
N LEU A 7 -26.63 8.12 -2.03
CA LEU A 7 -25.78 7.34 -1.13
C LEU A 7 -24.59 6.74 -1.89
N SER A 8 -23.38 7.04 -1.41
CA SER A 8 -22.10 6.41 -1.80
C SER A 8 -22.15 4.90 -1.56
N ARG A 9 -21.75 4.10 -2.57
CA ARG A 9 -21.92 2.63 -2.63
C ARG A 9 -20.97 1.91 -1.67
N ARG A 10 -21.31 1.86 -0.39
CA ARG A 10 -20.87 0.77 0.51
C ARG A 10 -21.90 -0.36 0.49
N THR A 11 -21.44 -1.55 0.14
CA THR A 11 -22.08 -2.87 0.35
C THR A 11 -23.17 -3.28 -0.65
N LEU A 12 -22.81 -3.96 -1.75
CA LEU A 12 -23.67 -5.00 -2.35
C LEU A 12 -22.82 -6.01 -3.13
N LEU A 13 -22.74 -7.24 -2.63
CA LEU A 13 -22.60 -8.44 -3.46
C LEU A 13 -23.36 -9.56 -2.75
N THR A 14 -24.54 -9.90 -3.25
CA THR A 14 -25.29 -11.09 -2.83
C THR A 14 -25.74 -11.84 -4.06
N ALA A 15 -25.33 -13.11 -4.10
CA ALA A 15 -25.99 -14.30 -4.63
C ALA A 15 -26.33 -14.43 -6.14
N ALA A 16 -25.81 -15.51 -6.72
CA ALA A 16 -26.64 -16.50 -7.42
C ALA A 16 -26.12 -17.93 -7.08
N VAL A 17 -27.05 -18.87 -6.92
CA VAL A 17 -26.96 -20.17 -6.25
C VAL A 17 -26.76 -21.33 -7.23
N ALA A 18 -26.22 -22.42 -6.67
CA ALA A 18 -25.84 -23.74 -7.19
C ALA A 18 -26.89 -24.58 -7.95
N THR A 19 -26.39 -25.61 -8.66
CA THR A 19 -26.93 -26.99 -8.62
C THR A 19 -25.81 -28.05 -8.77
N ALA A 20 -26.05 -29.22 -8.16
CA ALA A 20 -25.10 -30.23 -7.69
C ALA A 20 -24.69 -31.33 -8.69
N GLY A 21 -23.67 -32.11 -8.30
CA GLY A 21 -23.36 -33.43 -8.85
C GLY A 21 -22.29 -34.16 -8.02
N ALA A 22 -22.72 -35.04 -7.11
CA ALA A 22 -21.86 -35.92 -6.34
C ALA A 22 -21.51 -37.19 -7.15
N ALA A 23 -20.25 -37.63 -7.10
CA ALA A 23 -19.88 -39.01 -7.36
C ALA A 23 -18.65 -39.38 -6.52
N ALA A 24 -18.86 -40.33 -5.61
CA ALA A 24 -17.83 -40.97 -4.81
C ALA A 24 -17.22 -42.15 -5.57
N LEU A 25 -15.89 -42.29 -5.52
CA LEU A 25 -15.21 -43.57 -5.78
C LEU A 25 -14.03 -43.72 -4.81
N ALA A 26 -14.16 -44.71 -3.91
CA ALA A 26 -13.05 -45.43 -3.28
C ALA A 26 -12.45 -46.40 -4.34
N THR A 27 -11.23 -46.95 -4.34
CA THR A 27 -10.19 -47.34 -3.39
C THR A 27 -8.87 -47.40 -4.20
N THR A 28 -7.65 -47.33 -3.64
CA THR A 28 -6.91 -48.49 -3.10
C THR A 28 -5.56 -47.99 -2.57
N ALA A 29 -5.19 -48.44 -1.37
CA ALA A 29 -3.87 -48.22 -0.79
C ALA A 29 -2.87 -49.20 -1.43
N GLY A 30 -1.88 -48.66 -2.14
CA GLY A 30 -0.69 -49.40 -2.57
C GLY A 30 0.46 -49.08 -1.64
N THR A 31 0.93 -50.08 -0.88
CA THR A 31 2.18 -50.03 -0.12
C THR A 31 3.36 -50.00 -1.08
N ALA A 32 4.13 -48.91 -1.09
CA ALA A 32 5.41 -48.83 -1.79
C ALA A 32 6.56 -48.56 -0.81
N VAL A 33 7.61 -49.34 -1.00
CA VAL A 33 8.80 -49.56 -0.19
C VAL A 33 9.61 -48.28 0.05
N ALA A 34 10.07 -48.08 1.29
CA ALA A 34 10.99 -47.01 1.66
C ALA A 34 12.37 -47.24 1.03
N GLY A 35 12.68 -46.46 -0.01
CA GLY A 35 14.04 -46.27 -0.50
C GLY A 35 14.68 -45.08 0.20
N THR A 36 15.86 -45.28 0.77
CA THR A 36 16.71 -44.22 1.36
C THR A 36 17.23 -43.30 0.26
N GLY A 37 16.43 -42.29 -0.10
CA GLY A 37 16.84 -41.17 -0.94
C GLY A 37 17.49 -40.08 -0.10
N ALA A 38 18.65 -39.59 -0.55
CA ALA A 38 19.30 -38.40 0.00
C ALA A 38 18.30 -37.22 0.09
N PRO A 39 18.42 -36.32 1.08
CA PRO A 39 17.48 -35.21 1.23
C PRO A 39 17.49 -34.38 -0.06
N ALA A 40 16.33 -34.31 -0.71
CA ALA A 40 16.09 -33.37 -1.79
C ALA A 40 16.42 -31.95 -1.28
N PRO A 41 17.01 -31.07 -2.11
CA PRO A 41 17.18 -29.68 -1.73
C PRO A 41 15.81 -29.15 -1.33
N ALA A 42 15.70 -28.56 -0.14
CA ALA A 42 14.47 -27.93 0.33
C ALA A 42 13.94 -27.05 -0.81
N HIS A 43 12.80 -27.42 -1.39
CA HIS A 43 12.16 -26.63 -2.43
C HIS A 43 11.94 -25.24 -1.83
N ALA A 44 12.73 -24.27 -2.27
CA ALA A 44 12.54 -22.88 -1.90
C ALA A 44 11.09 -22.53 -2.24
N VAL A 45 10.31 -22.12 -1.24
CA VAL A 45 8.91 -21.75 -1.43
C VAL A 45 8.87 -20.71 -2.56
N PRO A 46 8.07 -20.92 -3.61
CA PRO A 46 8.00 -19.97 -4.73
C PRO A 46 7.69 -18.58 -4.20
N ARG A 47 8.44 -17.57 -4.64
CA ARG A 47 8.08 -16.18 -4.34
C ARG A 47 6.73 -15.89 -4.99
N LEU A 48 5.79 -15.39 -4.20
CA LEU A 48 4.43 -15.00 -4.63
C LEU A 48 4.30 -13.51 -4.95
N VAL A 49 5.41 -12.78 -4.82
CA VAL A 49 5.49 -11.32 -4.92
C VAL A 49 6.71 -10.95 -5.74
N ASP A 50 6.54 -10.02 -6.68
CA ASP A 50 7.59 -9.29 -7.37
C ASP A 50 7.46 -7.81 -7.02
N ASN A 51 8.56 -7.17 -6.63
CA ASN A 51 8.58 -5.73 -6.36
C ASN A 51 9.70 -5.11 -7.20
N HIS A 52 9.33 -4.16 -8.06
CA HIS A 52 10.25 -3.48 -8.93
C HIS A 52 10.03 -1.97 -8.89
N ALA A 53 11.13 -1.22 -8.91
CA ALA A 53 11.10 0.23 -8.94
C ALA A 53 12.27 0.80 -9.75
N TRP A 54 11.99 1.91 -10.45
CA TRP A 54 12.96 2.79 -11.07
C TRP A 54 13.37 3.85 -10.05
N THR A 55 14.66 3.89 -9.69
CA THR A 55 15.18 4.77 -8.61
C THR A 55 16.52 5.42 -8.94
N SER A 56 17.31 4.79 -9.81
CA SER A 56 18.63 5.28 -10.19
C SER A 56 18.61 6.16 -11.43
N HIS A 57 19.68 6.92 -11.66
CA HIS A 57 19.80 7.75 -12.87
C HIS A 57 19.74 6.91 -14.16
N SER A 58 20.31 5.70 -14.15
CA SER A 58 20.21 4.76 -15.28
C SER A 58 18.78 4.28 -15.49
N ASP A 59 18.03 4.03 -14.41
CA ASP A 59 16.63 3.63 -14.49
C ASP A 59 15.80 4.71 -15.17
N TRP A 60 15.94 5.96 -14.74
CA TRP A 60 15.24 7.10 -15.35
C TRP A 60 15.62 7.30 -16.82
N ARG A 61 16.89 7.07 -17.18
CA ARG A 61 17.36 7.15 -18.58
C ARG A 61 16.90 5.98 -19.45
N SER A 62 16.49 4.87 -18.86
CA SER A 62 16.03 3.69 -19.60
C SER A 62 14.62 3.83 -20.17
N GLY A 63 13.79 4.71 -19.57
CA GLY A 63 12.44 4.99 -20.06
C GLY A 63 12.40 6.01 -21.20
N THR A 64 11.24 6.06 -21.85
CA THR A 64 10.98 7.02 -22.93
C THR A 64 10.49 8.34 -22.32
N ALA A 65 11.27 9.40 -22.47
CA ALA A 65 10.95 10.74 -21.98
C ALA A 65 10.33 11.61 -23.08
N ALA A 66 9.22 12.28 -22.75
CA ALA A 66 8.61 13.34 -23.54
C ALA A 66 8.38 14.55 -22.63
N GLY A 67 9.25 15.55 -22.72
CA GLY A 67 9.20 16.73 -21.85
C GLY A 67 9.58 16.50 -20.38
N THR A 68 10.22 15.37 -20.07
CA THR A 68 10.83 15.08 -18.77
C THR A 68 12.34 14.89 -18.92
N ARG A 69 13.07 14.96 -17.80
CA ARG A 69 14.50 14.64 -17.77
C ARG A 69 14.90 13.94 -16.48
N ALA A 70 15.86 13.02 -16.60
CA ALA A 70 16.53 12.43 -15.45
C ALA A 70 17.48 13.46 -14.79
N VAL A 71 17.52 13.44 -13.47
CA VAL A 71 18.41 14.27 -12.64
C VAL A 71 19.33 13.33 -11.88
N ALA A 72 20.64 13.52 -12.03
CA ALA A 72 21.66 12.80 -11.27
C ALA A 72 21.85 13.42 -9.88
N GLY A 73 22.56 12.72 -8.99
CA GLY A 73 22.89 13.20 -7.65
C GLY A 73 22.90 12.07 -6.62
N SER A 74 22.96 12.43 -5.33
CA SER A 74 22.88 11.46 -4.23
C SER A 74 21.54 10.71 -4.21
N ARG A 75 20.45 11.39 -4.58
CA ARG A 75 19.12 10.82 -4.77
C ARG A 75 18.62 11.15 -6.18
N PRO A 76 18.96 10.32 -7.19
CA PRO A 76 18.51 10.53 -8.56
C PRO A 76 16.98 10.60 -8.65
N GLY A 77 16.49 11.30 -9.67
CA GLY A 77 15.05 11.45 -9.86
C GLY A 77 14.69 11.87 -11.27
N LEU A 78 13.39 12.03 -11.49
CA LEU A 78 12.80 12.52 -12.72
C LEU A 78 12.06 13.84 -12.47
N THR A 79 12.27 14.83 -13.33
CA THR A 79 11.66 16.16 -13.23
C THR A 79 11.11 16.61 -14.59
N LEU A 80 10.26 17.62 -14.59
CA LEU A 80 9.80 18.27 -15.82
C LEU A 80 10.96 19.01 -16.50
N ALA A 81 11.06 18.88 -17.82
CA ALA A 81 12.02 19.60 -18.66
C ALA A 81 11.26 20.69 -19.45
N THR A 82 11.50 20.79 -20.77
CA THR A 82 10.60 21.54 -21.65
C THR A 82 9.28 20.77 -21.74
N PRO A 83 8.13 21.32 -21.30
CA PRO A 83 6.87 20.60 -21.34
C PRO A 83 6.56 20.06 -22.74
N GLU A 84 5.98 18.87 -22.79
CA GLU A 84 5.49 18.26 -24.02
C GLU A 84 4.29 19.04 -24.58
N GLY A 85 3.46 19.58 -23.69
CA GLY A 85 2.32 20.40 -24.08
C GLY A 85 1.59 20.99 -22.88
N ARG A 86 0.39 21.51 -23.17
CA ARG A 86 -0.56 22.00 -22.16
C ARG A 86 -1.85 21.21 -22.24
N THR A 87 -2.53 21.05 -21.11
CA THR A 87 -3.84 20.40 -21.02
C THR A 87 -4.65 21.02 -19.90
N ASP A 88 -5.97 21.04 -20.06
CA ASP A 88 -6.87 21.47 -19.00
C ASP A 88 -7.25 20.27 -18.13
N TYR A 89 -7.22 20.45 -16.83
CA TYR A 89 -7.72 19.47 -15.85
C TYR A 89 -8.83 20.11 -15.04
N THR A 90 -10.01 19.47 -15.08
CA THR A 90 -11.11 19.75 -14.16
C THR A 90 -11.01 18.78 -13.00
N ASP A 91 -10.74 19.31 -11.83
CA ASP A 91 -10.73 18.54 -10.59
C ASP A 91 -12.17 18.08 -10.27
N PRO A 92 -12.44 16.77 -10.21
CA PRO A 92 -13.81 16.26 -10.07
C PRO A 92 -14.43 16.57 -8.71
N HIS A 93 -13.62 16.89 -7.70
CA HIS A 93 -14.05 17.09 -6.31
C HIS A 93 -14.30 18.57 -5.99
N THR A 94 -13.69 19.47 -6.75
CA THR A 94 -13.90 20.92 -6.59
C THR A 94 -14.63 21.58 -7.75
N GLY A 95 -14.71 20.91 -8.90
CA GLY A 95 -15.26 21.46 -10.15
C GLY A 95 -14.39 22.55 -10.78
N LYS A 96 -13.22 22.85 -10.22
CA LYS A 96 -12.31 23.88 -10.74
C LYS A 96 -11.51 23.34 -11.92
N THR A 97 -11.50 24.09 -13.02
CA THR A 97 -10.65 23.82 -14.17
C THR A 97 -9.41 24.70 -14.14
N ALA A 98 -8.25 24.10 -14.36
CA ALA A 98 -6.99 24.82 -14.54
C ALA A 98 -6.19 24.22 -15.70
N THR A 99 -5.47 25.07 -16.42
CA THR A 99 -4.51 24.64 -17.45
C THR A 99 -3.20 24.24 -16.78
N TRP A 100 -2.59 23.17 -17.28
CA TRP A 100 -1.31 22.64 -16.80
C TRP A 100 -0.37 22.37 -17.96
N GLU A 101 0.88 22.76 -17.80
CA GLU A 101 1.98 22.23 -18.59
C GLU A 101 2.30 20.83 -18.11
N TYR A 102 2.59 19.91 -19.04
CA TYR A 102 2.89 18.54 -18.68
C TYR A 102 4.06 17.95 -19.44
N GLY A 103 4.66 16.91 -18.87
CA GLY A 103 5.64 16.04 -19.52
C GLY A 103 5.45 14.61 -19.05
N ARG A 104 5.70 13.65 -19.94
CA ARG A 104 5.51 12.23 -19.68
C ARG A 104 6.84 11.48 -19.65
N TRP A 105 6.87 10.45 -18.83
CA TRP A 105 7.90 9.43 -18.86
C TRP A 105 7.24 8.07 -18.82
N THR A 106 7.62 7.18 -19.73
CA THR A 106 7.09 5.82 -19.79
C THR A 106 8.21 4.84 -19.55
N SER A 107 8.02 3.93 -18.60
CA SER A 107 9.01 2.92 -18.26
C SER A 107 9.23 1.92 -19.41
N PRO A 108 10.40 1.25 -19.45
CA PRO A 108 10.50 -0.04 -20.11
C PRO A 108 9.43 -1.00 -19.57
N ALA A 109 9.09 -2.02 -20.37
CA ALA A 109 8.24 -3.09 -19.86
C ALA A 109 9.01 -3.87 -18.80
N HIS A 110 8.45 -3.98 -17.60
CA HIS A 110 8.94 -4.88 -16.57
C HIS A 110 8.19 -6.20 -16.67
N ARG A 111 8.92 -7.30 -16.82
CA ARG A 111 8.34 -8.64 -16.80
C ARG A 111 8.31 -9.11 -15.35
N LEU A 112 7.11 -9.37 -14.84
CA LEU A 112 6.93 -9.85 -13.49
C LEU A 112 7.59 -11.23 -13.35
N SER A 113 8.40 -11.43 -12.30
CA SER A 113 8.88 -12.77 -11.97
C SER A 113 7.75 -13.68 -11.45
N VAL A 114 6.66 -13.06 -11.01
CA VAL A 114 5.41 -13.71 -10.58
C VAL A 114 4.27 -13.15 -11.42
N PRO A 115 3.76 -13.88 -12.42
CA PRO A 115 2.55 -13.49 -13.14
C PRO A 115 1.43 -13.18 -12.14
N ALA A 116 0.94 -11.95 -12.14
CA ALA A 116 0.20 -11.39 -11.01
C ALA A 116 -1.32 -11.47 -11.21
N THR A 117 -2.03 -11.65 -10.10
CA THR A 117 -3.47 -11.39 -9.98
C THR A 117 -3.77 -9.99 -9.46
N GLU A 118 -2.83 -9.40 -8.70
CA GLU A 118 -2.95 -8.04 -8.17
C GLU A 118 -1.67 -7.24 -8.41
N VAL A 119 -1.80 -5.94 -8.72
CA VAL A 119 -0.66 -5.02 -8.85
C VAL A 119 -0.96 -3.68 -8.18
N ILE A 120 0.00 -3.17 -7.41
CA ILE A 120 -0.11 -1.91 -6.67
C ILE A 120 1.05 -1.02 -7.07
N ALA A 121 0.74 0.06 -7.80
CA ALA A 121 1.73 1.08 -8.16
C ALA A 121 1.98 2.02 -6.99
N SER A 122 3.24 2.37 -6.72
CA SER A 122 3.61 3.33 -5.68
C SER A 122 4.74 4.24 -6.15
N TRP A 123 4.81 5.43 -5.55
CA TRP A 123 5.74 6.49 -5.94
C TRP A 123 6.26 7.25 -4.74
N ASN A 124 7.40 7.92 -4.90
CA ASN A 124 7.96 8.84 -3.91
C ASN A 124 8.29 10.13 -4.65
N ALA A 125 7.62 11.22 -4.28
CA ALA A 125 7.69 12.46 -5.03
C ALA A 125 7.64 13.68 -4.10
N ARG A 126 8.28 14.75 -4.55
CA ARG A 126 8.00 16.10 -4.08
C ARG A 126 7.22 16.82 -5.15
N THR A 127 6.08 17.39 -4.77
CA THR A 127 5.22 18.22 -5.61
C THR A 127 5.04 19.57 -4.90
N PRO A 128 5.95 20.54 -5.13
CA PRO A 128 5.77 21.89 -4.62
C PRO A 128 4.46 22.50 -5.14
N ALA A 129 3.97 23.55 -4.48
CA ALA A 129 2.78 24.28 -4.91
C ALA A 129 2.83 24.63 -6.42
N GLY A 130 1.70 24.48 -7.09
CA GLY A 130 1.58 24.60 -8.54
C GLY A 130 2.12 23.40 -9.31
N THR A 131 2.22 22.22 -8.68
CA THR A 131 2.63 20.97 -9.35
C THR A 131 1.91 19.75 -8.80
N TRP A 132 1.72 18.75 -9.65
CA TRP A 132 1.15 17.45 -9.27
C TRP A 132 1.59 16.37 -10.25
N ILE A 133 1.25 15.11 -9.99
CA ILE A 133 1.62 13.97 -10.84
C ILE A 133 0.44 13.02 -11.07
N GLN A 134 0.46 12.33 -12.21
CA GLN A 134 -0.44 11.21 -12.51
C GLN A 134 0.39 9.94 -12.77
N ILE A 135 -0.05 8.84 -12.19
CA ILE A 135 0.56 7.52 -12.36
C ILE A 135 -0.43 6.64 -13.11
N GLU A 136 0.03 5.99 -14.17
CA GLU A 136 -0.78 5.11 -14.99
C GLU A 136 -0.08 3.77 -15.21
N LEU A 137 -0.86 2.70 -15.30
CA LEU A 137 -0.40 1.33 -15.55
C LEU A 137 -1.02 0.80 -16.83
N GLN A 138 -0.19 0.19 -17.67
CA GLN A 138 -0.63 -0.68 -18.75
C GLN A 138 0.12 -2.00 -18.62
N GLY A 139 -0.57 -3.12 -18.76
CA GLY A 139 0.05 -4.42 -18.75
C GLY A 139 -0.26 -5.29 -19.94
N THR A 140 0.39 -6.44 -19.95
CA THR A 140 0.14 -7.52 -20.91
C THR A 140 -0.30 -8.74 -20.13
N TYR A 141 -1.41 -9.34 -20.55
CA TYR A 141 -1.93 -10.57 -19.99
C TYR A 141 -1.15 -11.79 -20.51
N SER A 142 -1.31 -12.92 -19.84
CA SER A 142 -0.71 -14.20 -20.24
C SER A 142 -1.22 -14.74 -21.59
N ASP A 143 -2.38 -14.26 -22.06
CA ASP A 143 -2.92 -14.55 -23.40
C ASP A 143 -2.33 -13.62 -24.50
N GLY A 144 -1.45 -12.69 -24.13
CA GLY A 144 -0.79 -11.73 -25.02
C GLY A 144 -1.58 -10.44 -25.27
N ALA A 145 -2.83 -10.33 -24.82
CA ALA A 145 -3.60 -9.10 -24.94
C ALA A 145 -3.07 -8.01 -23.98
N ALA A 146 -3.23 -6.75 -24.37
CA ALA A 146 -2.87 -5.62 -23.53
C ALA A 146 -4.09 -5.13 -22.73
N THR A 147 -3.85 -4.63 -21.53
CA THR A 147 -4.83 -3.83 -20.79
C THR A 147 -4.99 -2.45 -21.47
N PRO A 148 -6.08 -1.72 -21.21
CA PRO A 148 -6.06 -0.26 -21.36
C PRO A 148 -5.02 0.37 -20.42
N TRP A 149 -4.78 1.68 -20.58
CA TRP A 149 -4.06 2.44 -19.56
C TRP A 149 -5.01 2.76 -18.42
N TYR A 150 -4.68 2.31 -17.23
CA TYR A 150 -5.40 2.59 -15.99
C TYR A 150 -4.71 3.71 -15.23
N VAL A 151 -5.47 4.66 -14.69
CA VAL A 151 -4.98 5.68 -13.77
C VAL A 151 -4.92 5.08 -12.37
N MET A 152 -3.71 4.94 -11.84
CA MET A 152 -3.46 4.39 -10.49
C MET A 152 -3.52 5.48 -9.41
N GLY A 153 -3.47 6.75 -9.81
CA GLY A 153 -3.67 7.87 -8.90
C GLY A 153 -3.29 9.22 -9.52
N ARG A 154 -4.01 10.26 -9.13
CA ARG A 154 -3.63 11.66 -9.32
C ARG A 154 -3.23 12.23 -7.98
N TRP A 155 -2.00 12.72 -7.86
CA TRP A 155 -1.41 12.97 -6.55
C TRP A 155 -0.64 14.29 -6.49
N ALA A 156 -0.89 15.02 -5.41
CA ALA A 156 -0.08 16.15 -4.95
C ALA A 156 0.23 15.96 -3.46
N ALA A 157 1.35 16.51 -3.00
CA ALA A 157 1.75 16.49 -1.60
C ALA A 157 0.85 17.42 -0.79
N GLY A 158 0.49 18.58 -1.37
CA GLY A 158 -0.54 19.46 -0.84
C GLY A 158 -1.94 19.13 -1.35
N ASP A 159 -2.93 19.89 -0.89
CA ASP A 159 -4.35 19.72 -1.25
C ASP A 159 -4.98 20.96 -1.92
N GLN A 160 -4.15 21.94 -2.31
CA GLN A 160 -4.58 23.23 -2.90
C GLN A 160 -4.55 23.23 -4.43
N ASP A 161 -3.63 22.47 -5.04
CA ASP A 161 -3.46 22.40 -6.50
C ASP A 161 -4.50 21.48 -7.14
N ILE A 162 -4.64 20.28 -6.57
CA ILE A 162 -5.67 19.30 -6.87
C ILE A 162 -6.09 18.62 -5.56
N ARG A 163 -7.32 18.10 -5.54
CA ARG A 163 -7.77 17.09 -4.59
C ARG A 163 -7.25 15.74 -5.07
N ARG A 164 -6.12 15.32 -4.49
CA ARG A 164 -5.50 14.00 -4.68
C ARG A 164 -6.55 12.88 -4.62
N THR A 165 -6.53 12.00 -5.61
CA THR A 165 -7.68 11.13 -5.87
C THR A 165 -7.28 9.83 -6.58
N SER A 166 -7.89 8.73 -6.15
CA SER A 166 -8.06 7.53 -6.98
C SER A 166 -9.08 7.80 -8.10
N VAL A 167 -9.27 6.84 -9.01
CA VAL A 167 -10.20 6.95 -10.13
C VAL A 167 -11.05 5.68 -10.20
N ASP A 168 -12.36 5.84 -10.07
CA ASP A 168 -13.34 4.76 -10.08
C ASP A 168 -13.67 4.26 -11.49
N ASP A 169 -14.44 3.16 -11.54
CA ASP A 169 -15.07 2.63 -12.75
C ASP A 169 -14.12 2.28 -13.90
N GLN A 170 -12.90 1.84 -13.55
CA GLN A 170 -11.90 1.38 -14.51
C GLN A 170 -11.91 -0.14 -14.62
N SER A 171 -12.32 -0.69 -15.77
CA SER A 171 -12.25 -2.12 -16.07
C SER A 171 -12.18 -2.41 -17.57
N ASP A 172 -11.79 -3.63 -17.93
CA ASP A 172 -11.81 -4.14 -19.31
C ASP A 172 -12.53 -5.49 -19.48
N GLY A 173 -13.23 -5.93 -18.42
CA GLY A 173 -13.92 -7.23 -18.36
C GLY A 173 -13.01 -8.43 -18.07
N LYS A 174 -11.70 -8.20 -17.91
CA LYS A 174 -10.72 -9.18 -17.41
C LYS A 174 -10.05 -8.70 -16.12
N SER A 175 -9.89 -7.40 -15.98
CA SER A 175 -9.35 -6.73 -14.81
C SER A 175 -10.10 -5.44 -14.49
N SER A 176 -9.97 -5.03 -13.24
CA SER A 176 -10.51 -3.78 -12.70
C SER A 176 -9.50 -3.09 -11.77
N ILE A 177 -9.66 -1.78 -11.57
CA ILE A 177 -8.94 -1.03 -10.53
C ILE A 177 -9.85 -0.83 -9.32
N TRP A 178 -9.38 -1.29 -8.16
CA TRP A 178 -9.98 -1.08 -6.86
C TRP A 178 -9.22 -0.03 -6.08
N THR A 179 -9.71 1.22 -6.02
CA THR A 179 -9.06 2.36 -5.34
C THR A 179 -7.58 2.57 -5.73
N ASP A 180 -6.66 1.73 -5.24
CA ASP A 180 -5.21 1.74 -5.50
C ASP A 180 -4.64 0.44 -6.11
N THR A 181 -5.47 -0.59 -6.34
CA THR A 181 -5.04 -1.94 -6.71
C THR A 181 -5.63 -2.37 -8.05
N PHE A 182 -4.77 -2.67 -9.03
CA PHE A 182 -5.18 -3.48 -10.18
C PHE A 182 -5.49 -4.90 -9.69
N SER A 183 -6.62 -5.46 -10.11
CA SER A 183 -7.02 -6.83 -9.81
C SER A 183 -7.53 -7.53 -11.05
N MET A 184 -7.17 -8.80 -11.23
CA MET A 184 -7.89 -9.70 -12.12
C MET A 184 -9.31 -9.91 -11.58
N ASP A 185 -10.32 -9.86 -12.46
CA ASP A 185 -11.72 -10.02 -12.06
C ASP A 185 -12.03 -11.48 -11.66
N ASP A 186 -11.41 -12.43 -12.37
CA ASP A 186 -11.46 -13.86 -12.06
C ASP A 186 -10.06 -14.47 -12.00
N ALA A 187 -9.49 -14.51 -10.79
CA ALA A 187 -8.19 -15.15 -10.54
C ALA A 187 -8.20 -16.67 -10.81
N ALA A 188 -9.35 -17.33 -10.74
CA ALA A 188 -9.49 -18.77 -10.96
C ALA A 188 -9.43 -19.15 -12.45
N SER A 189 -9.67 -18.20 -13.35
CA SER A 189 -9.52 -18.37 -14.82
C SER A 189 -8.11 -18.77 -15.25
N GLY A 190 -7.10 -18.55 -14.40
CA GLY A 190 -5.68 -18.74 -14.73
C GLY A 190 -5.06 -17.60 -15.55
N LEU A 191 -5.86 -16.61 -15.99
CA LEU A 191 -5.34 -15.40 -16.64
C LEU A 191 -4.52 -14.59 -15.62
N ARG A 192 -3.36 -14.08 -16.05
CA ARG A 192 -2.45 -13.30 -15.21
C ARG A 192 -1.91 -12.10 -15.95
N LEU A 193 -1.58 -11.04 -15.21
CA LEU A 193 -0.72 -9.98 -15.73
C LEU A 193 0.74 -10.47 -15.74
N VAL A 194 1.38 -10.52 -16.89
CA VAL A 194 2.77 -11.06 -17.02
C VAL A 194 3.82 -9.97 -17.12
N SER A 195 3.44 -8.78 -17.54
CA SER A 195 4.31 -7.61 -17.59
C SER A 195 3.51 -6.33 -17.46
N TYR A 196 4.18 -5.24 -17.08
CA TYR A 196 3.59 -3.92 -17.02
C TYR A 196 4.57 -2.82 -17.47
N ARG A 197 4.00 -1.69 -17.85
CA ARG A 197 4.66 -0.39 -17.98
C ARG A 197 3.97 0.59 -17.05
N LEU A 198 4.76 1.49 -16.47
CA LEU A 198 4.23 2.66 -15.79
C LEU A 198 4.45 3.90 -16.65
N ARG A 199 3.43 4.75 -16.73
CA ARG A 199 3.54 6.10 -17.28
C ARG A 199 3.36 7.09 -16.14
N LEU A 200 4.32 7.99 -16.04
CA LEU A 200 4.33 9.09 -15.09
C LEU A 200 4.17 10.39 -15.86
N THR A 201 3.08 11.11 -15.57
CA THR A 201 2.86 12.45 -16.12
C THR A 201 3.11 13.46 -15.00
N LEU A 202 4.03 14.39 -15.26
CA LEU A 202 4.39 15.48 -14.38
C LEU A 202 3.67 16.74 -14.82
N TYR A 203 3.01 17.44 -13.90
CA TYR A 203 2.27 18.66 -14.19
C TYR A 203 2.84 19.87 -13.44
N ARG A 204 2.74 21.03 -14.08
CA ARG A 204 3.13 22.32 -13.53
C ARG A 204 2.19 23.41 -14.04
N ALA A 205 1.85 24.37 -13.18
CA ALA A 205 1.09 25.55 -13.60
C ALA A 205 1.86 26.34 -14.68
N PRO A 206 1.20 26.85 -15.74
CA PRO A 206 1.83 27.67 -16.76
C PRO A 206 2.70 28.79 -16.16
N ASP A 207 3.85 29.03 -16.78
CA ASP A 207 4.81 30.09 -16.42
C ASP A 207 5.46 29.96 -15.01
N SER A 208 5.13 28.91 -14.26
CA SER A 208 5.78 28.59 -12.99
C SER A 208 7.21 28.05 -13.21
N LYS A 209 8.09 28.33 -12.25
CA LYS A 209 9.43 27.72 -12.18
C LYS A 209 9.49 26.49 -11.27
N ALA A 210 8.42 26.21 -10.52
CA ALA A 210 8.33 24.99 -9.71
C ALA A 210 8.38 23.75 -10.61
N SER A 211 8.84 22.62 -10.08
CA SER A 211 8.75 21.36 -10.81
C SER A 211 8.57 20.22 -9.82
N PRO A 212 7.69 19.25 -10.13
CA PRO A 212 7.66 18.03 -9.37
C PRO A 212 8.98 17.27 -9.58
N LEU A 213 9.40 16.54 -8.56
CA LEU A 213 10.58 15.67 -8.60
C LEU A 213 10.19 14.30 -8.04
N VAL A 214 10.38 13.26 -8.83
CA VAL A 214 10.05 11.87 -8.45
C VAL A 214 11.33 11.08 -8.28
N TRP A 215 11.54 10.49 -7.11
CA TRP A 215 12.75 9.71 -6.78
C TRP A 215 12.56 8.20 -6.87
N ARG A 216 11.31 7.75 -6.80
CA ARG A 216 10.93 6.34 -6.93
C ARG A 216 9.60 6.26 -7.67
N LEU A 217 9.53 5.36 -8.63
CA LEU A 217 8.29 4.89 -9.24
C LEU A 217 8.41 3.38 -9.37
N GLY A 218 7.37 2.63 -9.02
CA GLY A 218 7.42 1.18 -9.09
C GLY A 218 6.07 0.55 -8.84
N ALA A 219 6.02 -0.78 -8.92
CA ALA A 219 4.84 -1.54 -8.53
C ALA A 219 5.24 -2.86 -7.88
N MET A 220 4.38 -3.29 -6.96
CA MET A 220 4.37 -4.65 -6.43
C MET A 220 3.31 -5.45 -7.18
N GLY A 221 3.70 -6.53 -7.84
CA GLY A 221 2.79 -7.52 -8.40
C GLY A 221 2.78 -8.80 -7.57
N SER A 222 1.62 -9.43 -7.41
CA SER A 222 1.51 -10.65 -6.61
C SER A 222 0.48 -11.64 -7.13
N ASP A 223 0.70 -12.91 -6.84
CA ASP A 223 -0.27 -14.00 -7.03
C ASP A 223 -0.36 -14.82 -5.74
N VAL A 224 -0.97 -14.22 -4.71
CA VAL A 224 -1.17 -14.89 -3.43
C VAL A 224 -2.45 -15.72 -3.51
N PRO A 225 -2.39 -17.05 -3.32
CA PRO A 225 -3.56 -17.90 -3.48
C PRO A 225 -4.61 -17.64 -2.40
N ASP A 226 -5.85 -18.02 -2.72
CA ASP A 226 -6.95 -18.06 -1.76
C ASP A 226 -6.59 -18.96 -0.56
N ARG A 227 -6.58 -18.36 0.62
CA ARG A 227 -6.28 -19.06 1.87
C ARG A 227 -6.99 -18.39 3.04
N PHE A 228 -7.58 -19.20 3.91
CA PHE A 228 -8.26 -18.77 5.14
C PHE A 228 -7.33 -18.76 6.36
N SER A 229 -6.17 -19.42 6.23
CA SER A 229 -5.15 -19.52 7.27
C SER A 229 -3.79 -19.74 6.63
N VAL A 230 -2.75 -19.51 7.41
CA VAL A 230 -1.36 -19.87 7.09
C VAL A 230 -0.77 -20.64 8.27
N PRO A 231 0.25 -21.49 8.05
CA PRO A 231 1.06 -22.03 9.14
C PRO A 231 1.75 -20.89 9.89
N ALA A 232 1.79 -20.98 11.22
CA ALA A 232 2.57 -20.03 12.01
C ALA A 232 4.07 -20.25 11.78
N SER A 233 4.82 -19.18 11.54
CA SER A 233 6.27 -19.18 11.48
C SER A 233 6.87 -19.38 12.86
N GLN A 234 8.05 -20.00 12.92
CA GLN A 234 8.78 -20.16 14.17
C GLN A 234 9.41 -18.83 14.61
N PRO A 235 9.29 -18.44 15.88
CA PRO A 235 9.97 -17.25 16.42
C PRO A 235 11.48 -17.31 16.25
N GLY A 236 12.08 -16.22 15.75
CA GLY A 236 13.53 -16.10 15.57
C GLY A 236 14.16 -14.86 16.20
N LEU A 237 13.36 -13.92 16.72
CA LEU A 237 13.83 -12.63 17.22
C LEU A 237 13.08 -12.20 18.48
N ALA A 238 13.82 -11.67 19.46
CA ALA A 238 13.27 -10.94 20.59
C ALA A 238 13.85 -9.52 20.59
N LYS A 239 13.06 -8.53 20.16
CA LYS A 239 13.50 -7.14 20.00
C LYS A 239 12.30 -6.23 19.90
N GLU A 240 12.39 -5.05 20.51
CA GLU A 240 11.40 -3.99 20.37
C GLU A 240 12.09 -2.69 19.92
N LEU A 241 11.50 -2.02 18.93
CA LEU A 241 11.91 -0.71 18.46
C LEU A 241 11.16 0.37 19.21
N SER A 242 11.85 1.45 19.58
CA SER A 242 11.26 2.60 20.28
C SER A 242 10.49 3.51 19.32
N VAL A 243 9.41 2.99 18.74
CA VAL A 243 8.51 3.75 17.85
C VAL A 243 7.55 4.58 18.71
N PRO A 244 7.38 5.89 18.43
CA PRO A 244 6.37 6.73 19.07
C PRO A 244 4.96 6.13 18.96
N ARG A 245 4.08 6.52 19.89
CA ARG A 245 2.75 5.96 20.03
C ARG A 245 1.74 7.07 19.84
N PHE A 246 0.83 6.86 18.89
CA PHE A 246 -0.28 7.76 18.63
C PHE A 246 -1.57 6.95 18.57
N SER A 247 -2.59 7.43 19.25
CA SER A 247 -3.94 6.91 19.15
C SER A 247 -4.69 7.67 18.06
N GLN A 248 -5.44 6.95 17.24
CA GLN A 248 -6.39 7.61 16.35
C GLN A 248 -7.66 8.04 17.11
N ASN A 249 -8.04 7.30 18.16
CA ASN A 249 -9.33 7.51 18.85
C ASN A 249 -9.37 8.77 19.71
N VAL A 250 -8.22 9.35 20.09
CA VAL A 250 -8.19 10.67 20.74
C VAL A 250 -8.69 11.79 19.80
N HIS A 251 -8.72 11.51 18.50
CA HIS A 251 -9.25 12.39 17.46
C HIS A 251 -10.67 12.05 17.02
N ALA A 252 -11.39 11.23 17.76
CA ALA A 252 -12.76 10.85 17.42
C ALA A 252 -13.65 12.09 17.20
N GLY A 253 -14.29 12.18 16.03
CA GLY A 253 -15.10 13.34 15.62
C GLY A 253 -14.34 14.65 15.33
N GLN A 254 -13.01 14.67 15.40
CA GLN A 254 -12.20 15.82 14.98
C GLN A 254 -12.00 15.79 13.46
N TYR A 255 -12.17 16.94 12.79
CA TYR A 255 -12.10 17.06 11.31
C TYR A 255 -12.93 16.00 10.56
N PRO A 256 -14.26 15.99 10.74
CA PRO A 256 -15.14 14.98 10.15
C PRO A 256 -15.11 14.92 8.62
N GLU A 257 -14.65 15.99 7.95
CA GLU A 257 -14.42 16.01 6.51
C GLU A 257 -13.36 15.01 6.03
N TYR A 258 -12.52 14.49 6.93
CA TYR A 258 -11.53 13.45 6.64
C TYR A 258 -12.00 12.10 7.18
N ASP A 259 -13.07 11.53 6.61
CA ASP A 259 -13.61 10.19 6.98
C ASP A 259 -14.17 10.11 8.41
N ASN A 260 -14.99 11.09 8.80
CA ASN A 260 -15.64 11.23 10.11
C ASN A 260 -14.71 11.48 11.31
N GLY A 261 -13.40 11.58 11.07
CA GLY A 261 -12.39 11.87 12.08
C GLY A 261 -11.53 10.68 12.46
N GLY A 262 -10.95 10.74 13.66
CA GLY A 262 -9.99 9.78 14.17
C GLY A 262 -10.40 8.31 14.09
N GLU A 263 -11.71 8.01 14.09
CA GLU A 263 -12.26 6.66 13.98
C GLU A 263 -11.80 5.90 12.72
N ALA A 264 -11.36 6.61 11.68
CA ALA A 264 -10.89 6.01 10.43
C ALA A 264 -9.41 6.30 10.09
N TRP A 265 -8.65 6.88 11.02
CA TRP A 265 -7.28 7.38 10.76
C TRP A 265 -6.16 6.37 11.07
N CYS A 266 -6.45 5.07 11.10
CA CYS A 266 -5.44 4.04 11.41
C CYS A 266 -4.18 4.10 10.54
N SER A 267 -4.34 4.35 9.23
CA SER A 267 -3.25 4.44 8.25
C SER A 267 -2.38 5.69 8.44
N PRO A 268 -2.92 6.93 8.47
CA PRO A 268 -2.12 8.12 8.74
C PRO A 268 -1.48 8.11 10.14
N THR A 269 -2.19 7.60 11.15
CA THR A 269 -1.65 7.47 12.52
C THR A 269 -0.44 6.52 12.56
N SER A 270 -0.58 5.33 11.95
CA SER A 270 0.54 4.37 11.81
C SER A 270 1.70 4.95 11.00
N SER A 271 1.38 5.70 9.94
CA SER A 271 2.38 6.37 9.11
C SER A 271 3.17 7.38 9.92
N GLN A 272 2.49 8.23 10.70
CA GLN A 272 3.11 9.25 11.52
C GLN A 272 4.03 8.63 12.58
N MET A 273 3.62 7.56 13.25
CA MET A 273 4.48 6.82 14.19
C MET A 273 5.84 6.42 13.58
N ILE A 274 5.86 5.88 12.36
CA ILE A 274 7.13 5.48 11.72
C ILE A 274 7.91 6.70 11.19
N ILE A 275 7.23 7.73 10.66
CA ILE A 275 7.89 8.97 10.22
C ILE A 275 8.67 9.60 11.39
N GLU A 276 8.05 9.63 12.59
CA GLU A 276 8.68 10.15 13.80
C GLU A 276 9.76 9.24 14.37
N TYR A 277 9.60 7.92 14.27
CA TYR A 277 10.66 6.97 14.61
C TYR A 277 11.96 7.23 13.82
N TRP A 278 11.84 7.65 12.56
CA TRP A 278 12.99 8.05 11.75
C TRP A 278 13.48 9.47 12.05
N GLY A 279 12.85 10.18 12.98
CA GLY A 279 13.22 11.53 13.41
C GLY A 279 12.75 12.62 12.45
N ARG A 280 11.60 12.43 11.80
CA ARG A 280 10.96 13.44 10.93
C ARG A 280 9.58 13.78 11.48
N LYS A 281 9.13 15.01 11.30
CA LYS A 281 7.81 15.48 11.70
C LYS A 281 7.42 16.73 10.91
N PRO A 282 6.13 17.07 10.82
CA PRO A 282 5.68 18.37 10.31
C PRO A 282 6.38 19.53 11.03
N SER A 283 6.60 20.63 10.32
CA SER A 283 7.04 21.88 10.95
C SER A 283 5.90 22.58 11.70
N ALA A 284 6.20 23.59 12.52
CA ALA A 284 5.17 24.39 13.18
C ALA A 284 4.24 25.08 12.16
N ASP A 285 4.78 25.52 11.02
CA ASP A 285 4.01 26.13 9.94
C ASP A 285 3.09 25.10 9.26
N ASP A 286 3.57 23.87 9.07
CA ASP A 286 2.75 22.77 8.52
C ASP A 286 1.56 22.41 9.44
N LEU A 287 1.70 22.66 10.74
CA LEU A 287 0.70 22.38 11.77
C LEU A 287 -0.19 23.59 12.10
N SER A 288 0.09 24.77 11.54
CA SER A 288 -0.60 26.02 11.93
C SER A 288 -2.09 26.04 11.59
N TRP A 289 -2.54 25.13 10.74
CA TRP A 289 -3.96 24.97 10.41
C TRP A 289 -4.72 24.11 11.43
N VAL A 290 -4.01 23.34 12.25
CA VAL A 290 -4.61 22.43 13.22
C VAL A 290 -5.05 23.24 14.45
N ASN A 291 -6.29 23.03 14.89
CA ASN A 291 -6.81 23.52 16.15
C ASN A 291 -5.82 23.21 17.30
N PRO A 292 -5.31 24.22 18.00
CA PRO A 292 -4.32 24.04 19.07
C PRO A 292 -4.84 23.27 20.30
N ASP A 293 -6.17 23.09 20.42
CA ASP A 293 -6.77 22.31 21.51
C ASP A 293 -6.68 20.79 21.27
N TYR A 294 -6.34 20.35 20.06
CA TYR A 294 -6.22 18.93 19.73
C TYR A 294 -4.81 18.42 20.07
N ALA A 295 -4.77 17.26 20.73
CA ALA A 295 -3.52 16.51 20.90
C ALA A 295 -2.97 16.07 19.54
N ASP A 296 -1.70 15.67 19.49
CA ASP A 296 -1.04 15.04 18.33
C ASP A 296 -1.41 15.68 16.97
N PRO A 297 -1.17 17.00 16.79
CA PRO A 297 -1.57 17.72 15.58
C PRO A 297 -0.97 17.13 14.30
N GLU A 298 0.15 16.42 14.41
CA GLU A 298 0.76 15.64 13.35
C GLU A 298 -0.12 14.50 12.81
N VAL A 299 -1.00 13.91 13.62
CA VAL A 299 -1.96 12.89 13.17
C VAL A 299 -3.06 13.55 12.35
N CYS A 300 -3.56 14.72 12.77
CA CYS A 300 -4.52 15.52 12.00
C CYS A 300 -3.91 15.95 10.65
N HIS A 301 -2.66 16.38 10.68
CA HIS A 301 -1.87 16.69 9.48
C HIS A 301 -1.76 15.47 8.57
N ALA A 302 -1.34 14.33 9.09
CA ALA A 302 -1.24 13.09 8.32
C ALA A 302 -2.59 12.69 7.71
N ALA A 303 -3.71 12.82 8.42
CA ALA A 303 -5.03 12.51 7.88
C ALA A 303 -5.37 13.39 6.66
N ARG A 304 -5.30 14.72 6.80
CA ARG A 304 -5.55 15.66 5.69
C ARG A 304 -4.66 15.39 4.47
N PHE A 305 -3.37 15.14 4.70
CA PHE A 305 -2.39 14.95 3.63
C PHE A 305 -2.24 13.49 3.18
N THR A 306 -3.12 12.59 3.66
CA THR A 306 -3.27 11.23 3.14
C THR A 306 -4.64 10.96 2.53
N TYR A 307 -5.64 11.80 2.81
CA TYR A 307 -7.01 11.66 2.33
C TYR A 307 -7.08 11.51 0.80
N ASP A 308 -7.86 10.53 0.36
CA ASP A 308 -8.21 10.30 -1.03
C ASP A 308 -9.66 10.72 -1.24
N TYR A 309 -9.86 11.76 -2.06
CA TYR A 309 -11.18 12.38 -2.20
C TYR A 309 -12.19 11.54 -3.00
N GLN A 310 -11.75 10.59 -3.83
CA GLN A 310 -12.68 9.65 -4.49
C GLN A 310 -13.04 8.49 -3.57
N TYR A 311 -12.05 7.96 -2.85
CA TYR A 311 -12.26 6.89 -1.87
C TYR A 311 -13.00 7.38 -0.61
N GLU A 312 -12.97 8.69 -0.36
CA GLU A 312 -13.48 9.35 0.84
C GLU A 312 -12.81 8.85 2.14
N GLY A 313 -11.53 8.47 2.07
CA GLY A 313 -10.82 7.87 3.20
C GLY A 313 -9.30 8.06 3.18
N CYS A 314 -8.68 7.82 4.34
CA CYS A 314 -7.23 7.95 4.54
C CYS A 314 -6.46 6.63 4.29
N GLY A 315 -7.16 5.58 3.85
CA GLY A 315 -6.65 4.21 3.74
C GLY A 315 -5.95 3.84 2.44
N ASN A 316 -5.82 4.76 1.47
CA ASN A 316 -5.16 4.49 0.19
C ASN A 316 -3.64 4.25 0.40
N TRP A 317 -3.14 3.09 0.00
CA TRP A 317 -1.81 2.59 0.37
C TRP A 317 -0.66 3.39 -0.27
N PRO A 318 -0.61 3.57 -1.62
CA PRO A 318 0.37 4.44 -2.27
C PRO A 318 0.35 5.86 -1.75
N PHE A 319 -0.83 6.36 -1.37
CA PHE A 319 -1.05 7.71 -0.89
C PHE A 319 -0.40 7.99 0.46
N ASN A 320 -0.42 7.00 1.37
CA ASN A 320 0.31 7.06 2.65
C ASN A 320 1.83 6.93 2.43
N ALA A 321 2.26 6.01 1.57
CA ALA A 321 3.68 5.84 1.24
C ALA A 321 4.29 7.09 0.57
N ALA A 322 3.53 7.74 -0.32
CA ALA A 322 3.92 8.99 -0.96
C ALA A 322 3.96 10.15 0.03
N TYR A 323 3.00 10.25 0.96
CA TYR A 323 3.02 11.22 2.06
C TYR A 323 4.28 11.07 2.92
N ALA A 324 4.61 9.85 3.38
CA ALA A 324 5.83 9.61 4.14
C ALA A 324 7.09 10.03 3.37
N ALA A 325 7.11 9.82 2.05
CA ALA A 325 8.23 10.19 1.21
C ALA A 325 8.40 11.72 1.00
N THR A 326 7.44 12.56 1.40
CA THR A 326 7.58 14.02 1.38
C THR A 326 8.60 14.51 2.42
N TYR A 327 8.80 13.73 3.48
CA TYR A 327 9.75 14.06 4.53
C TYR A 327 11.20 13.87 4.08
N LYS A 328 12.07 14.76 4.58
CA LYS A 328 13.48 14.79 4.20
C LYS A 328 14.18 13.45 4.43
N ASP A 329 14.82 12.97 3.36
CA ASP A 329 15.60 11.73 3.32
C ASP A 329 14.84 10.49 3.80
N LEU A 330 13.50 10.49 3.65
CA LEU A 330 12.65 9.33 3.86
C LEU A 330 12.13 8.80 2.52
N GLN A 331 11.87 7.51 2.47
CA GLN A 331 11.19 6.86 1.36
C GLN A 331 10.23 5.79 1.88
N GLY A 332 9.20 5.51 1.08
CA GLY A 332 8.18 4.51 1.39
C GLY A 332 7.91 3.57 0.23
N VAL A 333 7.56 2.33 0.57
CA VAL A 333 7.16 1.30 -0.40
C VAL A 333 5.90 0.61 0.10
N VAL A 334 5.05 0.22 -0.85
CA VAL A 334 3.97 -0.74 -0.61
C VAL A 334 4.43 -2.10 -1.10
N THR A 335 4.28 -3.13 -0.28
CA THR A 335 4.65 -4.50 -0.66
C THR A 335 3.80 -5.54 0.04
N ARG A 336 4.07 -6.81 -0.20
CA ARG A 336 3.49 -7.95 0.52
C ARG A 336 4.63 -8.78 1.10
N LEU A 337 4.49 -9.15 2.36
CA LEU A 337 5.39 -10.11 3.02
C LEU A 337 4.70 -11.46 3.17
N GLY A 338 5.49 -12.53 3.20
CA GLY A 338 4.98 -13.90 3.18
C GLY A 338 4.93 -14.55 4.56
N SER A 339 5.57 -13.98 5.57
CA SER A 339 5.70 -14.54 6.92
C SER A 339 6.07 -13.47 7.96
N LEU A 340 5.88 -13.77 9.24
CA LEU A 340 6.48 -12.98 10.32
C LEU A 340 8.01 -13.10 10.35
N SER A 341 8.61 -14.17 9.82
CA SER A 341 10.07 -14.27 9.68
C SER A 341 10.64 -13.19 8.74
N ASP A 342 9.89 -12.80 7.70
CA ASP A 342 10.25 -11.65 6.86
C ASP A 342 10.23 -10.34 7.68
N LEU A 343 9.21 -10.16 8.55
CA LEU A 343 9.15 -9.02 9.45
C LEU A 343 10.26 -9.04 10.51
N GLU A 344 10.60 -10.19 11.08
CA GLU A 344 11.74 -10.31 12.00
C GLU A 344 13.04 -9.88 11.33
N THR A 345 13.24 -10.22 10.05
CA THR A 345 14.39 -9.77 9.26
C THR A 345 14.47 -8.23 9.20
N LEU A 346 13.34 -7.57 8.98
CA LEU A 346 13.25 -6.11 8.94
C LEU A 346 13.44 -5.46 10.33
N ILE A 347 12.77 -5.97 11.36
CA ILE A 347 12.88 -5.49 12.74
C ILE A 347 14.31 -5.67 13.28
N ALA A 348 14.97 -6.78 12.96
CA ALA A 348 16.38 -7.01 13.28
C ALA A 348 17.27 -5.90 12.70
N ALA A 349 16.94 -5.40 11.49
CA ALA A 349 17.59 -4.27 10.83
C ALA A 349 17.09 -2.88 11.28
N GLY A 350 16.11 -2.83 12.19
CA GLY A 350 15.57 -1.58 12.75
C GLY A 350 14.52 -0.91 11.87
N ILE A 351 13.86 -1.67 10.98
CA ILE A 351 12.80 -1.18 10.09
C ILE A 351 11.46 -1.69 10.63
N PRO A 352 10.63 -0.83 11.26
CA PRO A 352 9.25 -1.17 11.58
C PRO A 352 8.41 -1.28 10.30
N ALA A 353 7.25 -1.94 10.41
CA ALA A 353 6.35 -2.13 9.28
C ALA A 353 4.90 -1.85 9.68
N ILE A 354 4.13 -1.29 8.75
CA ILE A 354 2.69 -1.05 8.92
C ILE A 354 1.97 -2.16 8.20
N THR A 355 1.29 -3.04 8.93
CA THR A 355 0.60 -4.21 8.36
C THR A 355 -0.90 -3.96 8.28
N SER A 356 -1.51 -4.38 7.17
CA SER A 356 -2.96 -4.35 7.01
C SER A 356 -3.61 -5.57 7.65
N GLN A 357 -4.62 -5.33 8.48
CA GLN A 357 -5.33 -6.33 9.25
C GLN A 357 -6.82 -6.35 8.96
N SER A 358 -7.43 -7.53 9.01
CA SER A 358 -8.88 -7.71 8.94
C SER A 358 -9.30 -8.93 9.74
N PHE A 359 -10.16 -8.74 10.74
CA PHE A 359 -10.48 -9.77 11.72
C PHE A 359 -11.83 -9.55 12.42
N LEU A 360 -12.45 -10.65 12.85
CA LEU A 360 -13.51 -10.62 13.86
C LEU A 360 -12.91 -10.47 15.25
N LYS A 361 -13.70 -9.94 16.19
CA LYS A 361 -13.24 -9.63 17.55
C LYS A 361 -12.63 -10.84 18.26
N GLU A 362 -13.11 -12.03 17.96
CA GLU A 362 -12.69 -13.29 18.57
C GLU A 362 -11.40 -13.85 17.94
N GLU A 363 -10.94 -13.31 16.81
CA GLU A 363 -9.77 -13.84 16.07
C GLU A 363 -8.44 -13.23 16.52
N LEU A 364 -8.47 -12.11 17.25
CA LEU A 364 -7.27 -11.45 17.77
C LEU A 364 -7.43 -11.17 19.27
N THR A 365 -6.89 -12.09 20.09
CA THR A 365 -6.98 -12.01 21.55
C THR A 365 -6.36 -10.70 22.05
N GLY A 366 -7.10 -9.98 22.89
CA GLY A 366 -6.61 -8.73 23.52
C GLY A 366 -6.85 -7.46 22.71
N ALA A 367 -7.33 -7.55 21.45
CA ALA A 367 -7.70 -6.37 20.66
C ALA A 367 -8.95 -5.68 21.23
N GLY A 368 -9.99 -6.46 21.54
CA GLY A 368 -11.24 -5.96 22.14
C GLY A 368 -12.30 -5.46 21.14
N TYR A 369 -11.95 -5.43 19.85
CA TYR A 369 -12.81 -5.03 18.74
C TYR A 369 -12.58 -5.94 17.52
N GLY A 370 -13.41 -5.82 16.48
CA GLY A 370 -13.18 -6.44 15.17
C GLY A 370 -13.24 -5.38 14.07
N THR A 371 -12.69 -5.69 12.89
CA THR A 371 -12.57 -4.73 11.79
C THR A 371 -12.59 -5.41 10.41
N SER A 372 -13.13 -4.71 9.41
CA SER A 372 -12.99 -5.09 7.99
C SER A 372 -11.64 -4.69 7.39
N GLY A 373 -10.95 -3.72 7.98
CA GLY A 373 -9.64 -3.22 7.56
C GLY A 373 -9.06 -2.28 8.61
N HIS A 374 -7.81 -2.49 9.00
CA HIS A 374 -7.12 -1.69 10.01
C HIS A 374 -5.61 -1.73 9.78
N LEU A 375 -4.93 -0.60 9.94
CA LEU A 375 -3.47 -0.53 9.81
C LEU A 375 -2.85 -0.47 11.19
N MET A 376 -1.88 -1.34 11.45
CA MET A 376 -1.18 -1.45 12.72
C MET A 376 0.33 -1.48 12.50
N THR A 377 1.10 -0.86 13.39
CA THR A 377 2.56 -0.80 13.25
C THR A 377 3.21 -1.92 14.05
N VAL A 378 3.86 -2.89 13.40
CA VAL A 378 4.70 -3.89 14.06
C VAL A 378 6.04 -3.24 14.43
N ILE A 379 6.35 -3.26 15.73
CA ILE A 379 7.55 -2.62 16.29
C ILE A 379 8.50 -3.64 16.92
N GLY A 380 8.10 -4.89 17.05
CA GLY A 380 8.93 -5.87 17.72
C GLY A 380 8.30 -7.24 17.93
N PHE A 381 9.05 -8.08 18.63
CA PHE A 381 8.66 -9.41 19.06
C PHE A 381 9.14 -9.65 20.49
N THR A 382 8.33 -10.32 21.30
CA THR A 382 8.68 -10.74 22.67
C THR A 382 9.66 -11.93 22.65
N ALA A 383 10.17 -12.32 23.82
CA ALA A 383 11.01 -13.53 23.95
C ALA A 383 10.27 -14.82 23.53
N ASP A 384 8.96 -14.87 23.75
CA ASP A 384 8.09 -16.00 23.36
C ASP A 384 7.68 -15.94 21.87
N GLY A 385 8.08 -14.88 21.15
CA GLY A 385 7.81 -14.70 19.73
C GLY A 385 6.48 -14.03 19.39
N ASP A 386 5.78 -13.50 20.40
CA ASP A 386 4.54 -12.75 20.20
C ASP A 386 4.81 -11.37 19.61
N VAL A 387 3.86 -10.87 18.82
CA VAL A 387 4.01 -9.64 18.06
C VAL A 387 3.79 -8.44 18.98
N ILE A 388 4.78 -7.55 19.05
CA ILE A 388 4.65 -6.25 19.70
C ILE A 388 4.24 -5.25 18.62
N ALA A 389 3.02 -4.72 18.72
CA ALA A 389 2.47 -3.77 17.76
C ALA A 389 1.94 -2.51 18.46
N ASN A 390 2.10 -1.37 17.80
CA ASN A 390 1.36 -0.17 18.11
C ASN A 390 0.01 -0.24 17.36
N ASP A 391 -1.06 -0.45 18.10
CA ASP A 391 -2.45 -0.44 17.64
C ASP A 391 -3.06 0.97 17.80
N PRO A 392 -3.22 1.73 16.70
CA PRO A 392 -3.74 3.09 16.80
C PRO A 392 -5.20 3.14 17.29
N ALA A 393 -5.98 2.07 17.16
CA ALA A 393 -7.36 1.97 17.66
C ALA A 393 -7.41 1.74 19.19
N SER A 394 -6.71 2.59 19.92
CA SER A 394 -6.57 2.55 21.38
C SER A 394 -7.14 3.80 22.03
N PRO A 395 -7.65 3.76 23.27
CA PRO A 395 -8.30 4.93 23.89
C PRO A 395 -7.36 6.09 24.26
N SER A 396 -6.04 5.87 24.22
CA SER A 396 -4.99 6.88 24.44
C SER A 396 -3.65 6.37 23.91
N ASP A 397 -2.67 7.24 23.75
CA ASP A 397 -1.32 6.90 23.27
C ASP A 397 -0.61 5.88 24.16
N THR A 398 -0.83 5.98 25.47
CA THR A 398 -0.25 5.03 26.43
C THR A 398 -0.77 3.60 26.23
N ALA A 399 -2.00 3.44 25.72
CA ALA A 399 -2.65 2.16 25.48
C ALA A 399 -2.38 1.56 24.08
N VAL A 400 -1.68 2.30 23.21
CA VAL A 400 -1.38 1.91 21.82
C VAL A 400 -0.48 0.67 21.73
N ARG A 401 0.52 0.55 22.60
CA ARG A 401 1.40 -0.63 22.57
C ARG A 401 0.66 -1.85 23.08
N ARG A 402 0.57 -2.87 22.24
CA ARG A 402 -0.08 -4.16 22.52
C ARG A 402 0.85 -5.32 22.17
N VAL A 403 0.60 -6.46 22.80
CA VAL A 403 1.26 -7.74 22.49
C VAL A 403 0.18 -8.71 22.04
N TYR A 404 0.34 -9.27 20.85
CA TYR A 404 -0.61 -10.20 20.25
C TYR A 404 0.04 -11.55 19.99
N LYS A 405 -0.75 -12.61 20.16
CA LYS A 405 -0.29 -13.96 19.89
C LYS A 405 0.16 -14.10 18.45
N ARG A 406 1.35 -14.66 18.27
CA ARG A 406 1.98 -14.82 16.94
C ARG A 406 1.06 -15.46 15.90
N ALA A 407 0.49 -16.63 16.23
CA ALA A 407 -0.32 -17.41 15.29
C ALA A 407 -1.63 -16.70 14.91
N GLU A 408 -2.24 -15.96 15.85
CA GLU A 408 -3.45 -15.18 15.60
C GLU A 408 -3.13 -14.03 14.63
N TRP A 409 -2.09 -13.26 14.92
CA TRP A 409 -1.61 -12.15 14.09
C TRP A 409 -1.26 -12.60 12.67
N GLU A 410 -0.44 -13.63 12.55
CA GLU A 410 0.04 -14.11 11.25
C GLU A 410 -1.11 -14.65 10.39
N LYS A 411 -2.09 -15.32 11.00
CA LYS A 411 -3.31 -15.75 10.32
C LYS A 411 -4.11 -14.58 9.78
N ILE A 412 -4.41 -13.58 10.61
CA ILE A 412 -5.29 -12.46 10.20
C ILE A 412 -4.62 -11.55 9.16
N TRP A 413 -3.28 -11.45 9.20
CA TRP A 413 -2.49 -10.66 8.27
C TRP A 413 -2.25 -11.35 6.94
N LEU A 414 -1.94 -12.64 6.94
CA LEU A 414 -1.48 -13.32 5.71
C LEU A 414 -2.61 -13.99 4.93
N ARG A 415 -3.77 -14.25 5.54
CA ARG A 415 -4.92 -14.80 4.81
C ARG A 415 -5.44 -13.85 3.73
N THR A 416 -5.88 -14.41 2.61
CA THR A 416 -6.50 -13.68 1.49
C THR A 416 -8.01 -13.81 1.48
N LYS A 417 -8.56 -14.76 2.25
CA LYS A 417 -10.01 -14.93 2.46
C LYS A 417 -10.33 -15.06 3.95
N ARG A 418 -11.50 -14.60 4.35
CA ARG A 418 -12.05 -14.79 5.71
C ARG A 418 -13.56 -14.86 5.70
N TYR A 419 -14.13 -15.37 6.77
CA TYR A 419 -15.56 -15.21 7.04
C TYR A 419 -15.80 -13.88 7.78
N ASN A 420 -16.80 -13.12 7.35
CA ASN A 420 -17.30 -11.97 8.09
C ASN A 420 -18.28 -12.41 9.20
N ALA A 421 -18.83 -11.46 9.97
CA ALA A 421 -19.74 -11.75 11.07
C ALA A 421 -21.04 -12.45 10.64
N THR A 422 -21.42 -12.38 9.36
CA THR A 422 -22.59 -13.06 8.79
C THR A 422 -22.24 -14.40 8.14
N GLY A 423 -21.01 -14.90 8.29
CA GLY A 423 -20.55 -16.15 7.69
C GLY A 423 -20.27 -16.09 6.18
N LYS A 424 -20.23 -14.90 5.57
CA LYS A 424 -19.90 -14.72 4.16
C LYS A 424 -18.39 -14.66 3.96
N VAL A 425 -17.89 -15.32 2.91
CA VAL A 425 -16.49 -15.18 2.47
C VAL A 425 -16.25 -13.77 1.93
N VAL A 426 -15.25 -13.09 2.50
CA VAL A 426 -14.77 -11.76 2.10
C VAL A 426 -13.25 -11.78 1.98
N SER A 427 -12.67 -10.76 1.36
CA SER A 427 -11.22 -10.64 1.20
C SER A 427 -10.52 -10.41 2.55
N GLY A 428 -9.35 -11.01 2.69
CA GLY A 428 -8.33 -10.69 3.69
C GLY A 428 -7.23 -9.84 3.08
N THR A 429 -6.21 -9.49 3.87
CA THR A 429 -5.22 -8.50 3.46
C THR A 429 -4.05 -9.11 2.69
N GLY A 430 -3.82 -10.42 2.81
CA GLY A 430 -2.85 -11.16 2.01
C GLY A 430 -1.40 -10.67 2.19
N GLY A 431 -1.07 -10.15 3.37
CA GLY A 431 0.30 -9.75 3.72
C GLY A 431 0.71 -8.35 3.28
N VAL A 432 -0.20 -7.50 2.80
CA VAL A 432 0.16 -6.12 2.41
C VAL A 432 0.71 -5.35 3.60
N CYS A 433 1.78 -4.61 3.37
CA CYS A 433 2.37 -3.71 4.33
C CYS A 433 3.03 -2.48 3.69
N TYR A 434 3.29 -1.47 4.53
CA TYR A 434 4.16 -0.35 4.20
C TYR A 434 5.50 -0.52 4.89
N LEU A 435 6.58 -0.23 4.17
CA LEU A 435 7.90 -0.07 4.78
C LEU A 435 8.37 1.35 4.51
N TYR A 436 8.63 2.10 5.57
CA TYR A 436 9.28 3.41 5.48
C TYR A 436 10.67 3.32 6.08
N PHE A 437 11.65 3.88 5.37
CA PHE A 437 13.05 3.77 5.72
C PHE A 437 13.84 4.94 5.12
N PRO A 438 15.07 5.22 5.60
CA PRO A 438 15.88 6.30 5.05
C PRO A 438 16.14 6.15 3.55
N ALA A 439 16.26 7.28 2.84
CA ALA A 439 16.63 7.33 1.43
C ALA A 439 18.00 6.66 1.15
N HIS A 440 18.86 6.62 2.17
CA HIS A 440 20.16 5.98 2.15
C HIS A 440 20.25 4.92 3.26
N PRO A 441 19.69 3.71 3.04
CA PRO A 441 19.73 2.65 4.04
C PRO A 441 21.18 2.17 4.27
N THR A 442 21.49 1.83 5.52
CA THR A 442 22.74 1.15 5.88
C THR A 442 22.87 -0.18 5.14
N SER A 443 24.07 -0.75 5.06
CA SER A 443 24.27 -2.07 4.43
C SER A 443 23.45 -3.17 5.10
N LYS A 444 23.19 -3.09 6.41
CA LYS A 444 22.34 -4.04 7.13
C LYS A 444 20.88 -3.90 6.69
N GLN A 445 20.36 -2.67 6.64
CA GLN A 445 18.99 -2.38 6.20
C GLN A 445 18.77 -2.77 4.74
N ARG A 446 19.72 -2.47 3.85
CA ARG A 446 19.65 -2.85 2.45
C ARG A 446 19.53 -4.37 2.28
N ARG A 447 20.38 -5.15 2.96
CA ARG A 447 20.30 -6.62 2.91
C ARG A 447 18.96 -7.15 3.43
N ALA A 448 18.40 -6.53 4.48
CA ALA A 448 17.11 -6.93 5.02
C ALA A 448 15.96 -6.63 4.04
N LEU A 449 15.97 -5.45 3.41
CA LEU A 449 15.02 -5.08 2.35
C LEU A 449 15.13 -6.03 1.14
N GLU A 450 16.36 -6.29 0.67
CA GLU A 450 16.61 -7.20 -0.45
C GLU A 450 16.15 -8.63 -0.15
N ALA A 451 16.32 -9.11 1.09
CA ALA A 451 15.88 -10.44 1.51
C ALA A 451 14.36 -10.61 1.34
N VAL A 452 13.58 -9.56 1.64
CA VAL A 452 12.13 -9.53 1.48
C VAL A 452 11.67 -9.03 0.10
N GLY A 453 12.60 -8.89 -0.86
CA GLY A 453 12.29 -8.52 -2.24
C GLY A 453 12.14 -7.03 -2.50
N VAL A 454 12.47 -6.15 -1.55
CA VAL A 454 12.43 -4.69 -1.73
C VAL A 454 13.81 -4.17 -2.13
N ARG A 455 13.86 -3.41 -3.23
CA ARG A 455 15.07 -2.75 -3.74
C ARG A 455 15.03 -1.24 -3.53
#